data_AF-A0A7L0MIC9-F1
#
_entry.id   AF-A0A7L0MIC9-F1
#
_cell.length_a   1.000
_cell.length_b   1.000
_cell.length_c   1.000
_cell.angle_alpha   90.00
_cell.angle_beta   90.00
_cell.angle_gamma   90.00
#
_symmetry.space_group_name_H-M   'P 1'
#
loop_
_entity.id
_entity.type
_entity.pdbx_description
1 polymer ?
#
loop_
_entity_poly.entity_id
_entity_poly.type
_entity_poly.pdbx_seq_one_letter_code
_entity_poly.pdbx_strand_id
1 'polypeptide(L)'
;LLVGAPQAPALPSQGANRTGGLFACPLTLEPSDCWRVPIDDGVDLERESKENQWLGVSVSSQGAGGKIVTCAHRYEARHRVRQPLETRDMLGRCFVLGQDLRDEPEGGDWSFCRGRPQGHEQFGSCQQGLAAAFSPDRLYLLLGAPGTYNWKGTLRVELLPQSPLDPLRFDDGPYEAGGEKEQDPALIPVPANSYLGLLFATGVGGSEPDQVVYRSAAPGETVPGAAADLPHNSYVVSSQSLSQVLDGEAVGVTAFGVAVLDLNSDGWLDLVVGAPHFFERQNEIGGAAYVYVNPAGRWDTATPLRLNGTRGSMFGVALSAAGDLNHDGFEDLAVGAPFDGAGKVYIYHGSSLGIVATPAQV
;
A
#
# COMPACT_ATOMS: atom_id res chain seq x y z
N LEU A 1 18.95 6.83 1.44
CA LEU A 1 17.94 6.03 0.74
C LEU A 1 17.70 4.73 1.49
N LEU A 2 16.46 4.27 1.58
CA LEU A 2 16.11 2.96 2.14
C LEU A 2 15.60 2.07 1.01
N VAL A 3 16.08 0.83 0.97
CA VAL A 3 15.75 -0.12 -0.09
C VAL A 3 15.31 -1.44 0.54
N GLY A 4 14.10 -1.86 0.22
CA GLY A 4 13.61 -3.18 0.57
C GLY A 4 14.12 -4.23 -0.41
N ALA A 5 14.66 -5.33 0.11
CA ALA A 5 15.12 -6.46 -0.68
C ALA A 5 14.45 -7.74 -0.17
N PRO A 6 13.16 -7.99 -0.52
CA PRO A 6 12.34 -9.10 0.02
C PRO A 6 12.90 -10.50 -0.25
N GLN A 7 13.92 -10.57 -1.09
CA GLN A 7 14.51 -11.80 -1.60
C GLN A 7 16.00 -11.93 -1.25
N ALA A 8 16.51 -11.03 -0.40
CA ALA A 8 17.88 -11.10 0.11
C ALA A 8 18.14 -12.40 0.90
N PRO A 9 19.37 -12.93 0.85
CA PRO A 9 19.78 -14.08 1.65
C PRO A 9 19.53 -13.86 3.14
N ALA A 10 19.24 -14.93 3.86
CA ALA A 10 19.03 -14.86 5.31
C ALA A 10 20.32 -14.51 6.07
N LEU A 11 20.16 -13.92 7.26
CA LEU A 11 21.23 -13.85 8.24
C LEU A 11 21.46 -15.25 8.85
N PRO A 12 22.70 -15.58 9.27
CA PRO A 12 22.99 -16.90 9.84
C PRO A 12 22.13 -17.27 11.05
N SER A 13 21.69 -16.27 11.82
CA SER A 13 20.85 -16.42 13.01
C SER A 13 19.40 -16.80 12.71
N GLN A 14 18.93 -16.66 11.47
CA GLN A 14 17.51 -16.74 11.10
C GLN A 14 17.04 -18.15 10.70
N GLY A 15 17.94 -19.12 10.60
CA GLY A 15 17.60 -20.53 10.29
C GLY A 15 16.85 -20.73 8.97
N ALA A 16 17.11 -19.87 7.98
CA ALA A 16 16.47 -19.86 6.66
C ALA A 16 17.51 -19.63 5.56
N ASN A 17 17.14 -19.85 4.30
CA ASN A 17 17.96 -19.51 3.13
C ASN A 17 17.71 -18.08 2.67
N ARG A 18 16.44 -17.66 2.69
CA ARG A 18 16.01 -16.32 2.26
C ARG A 18 14.98 -15.78 3.23
N THR A 19 15.22 -14.59 3.74
CA THR A 19 14.30 -13.89 4.65
C THR A 19 13.88 -12.54 4.11
N GLY A 20 14.66 -11.98 3.18
CA GLY A 20 14.58 -10.58 2.79
C GLY A 20 15.27 -9.68 3.81
N GLY A 21 15.37 -8.39 3.51
CA GLY A 21 15.95 -7.41 4.41
C GLY A 21 15.70 -5.98 3.97
N LEU A 22 15.93 -5.06 4.90
CA LEU A 22 15.99 -3.63 4.64
C LEU A 22 17.45 -3.20 4.54
N PHE A 23 17.77 -2.37 3.55
CA PHE A 23 19.09 -1.81 3.33
C PHE A 23 19.05 -0.29 3.41
N ALA A 24 20.04 0.29 4.08
CA ALA A 24 20.26 1.72 4.12
C ALA A 24 21.45 2.06 3.24
N CYS A 25 21.20 2.90 2.24
CA CYS A 25 22.17 3.37 1.27
C CYS A 25 22.40 4.86 1.50
N PRO A 26 23.61 5.27 1.94
CA PRO A 26 23.99 6.67 1.95
C PRO A 26 23.86 7.30 0.56
N LEU A 27 23.58 8.61 0.50
CA LEU A 27 23.55 9.36 -0.77
C LEU A 27 24.97 9.81 -1.13
N THR A 28 25.86 8.84 -1.34
CA THR A 28 27.24 9.10 -1.77
C THR A 28 27.45 8.63 -3.21
N LEU A 29 28.64 8.87 -3.74
CA LEU A 29 29.04 8.37 -5.06
C LEU A 29 29.52 6.91 -5.02
N GLU A 30 29.63 6.31 -3.83
CA GLU A 30 30.14 4.95 -3.65
C GLU A 30 29.01 3.93 -3.94
N PRO A 31 29.14 3.05 -4.94
CA PRO A 31 28.05 2.15 -5.32
C PRO A 31 27.82 0.98 -4.34
N SER A 32 28.73 0.75 -3.39
CA SER A 32 28.71 -0.40 -2.48
C SER A 32 28.65 -0.05 -0.99
N ASP A 33 28.29 1.19 -0.64
CA ASP A 33 28.20 1.64 0.75
C ASP A 33 26.83 1.37 1.42
N CYS A 34 25.91 0.72 0.71
CA CYS A 34 24.68 0.20 1.27
C CYS A 34 24.96 -0.89 2.31
N TRP A 35 24.34 -0.78 3.49
CA TRP A 35 24.44 -1.78 4.55
C TRP A 35 23.06 -2.30 4.94
N ARG A 36 23.01 -3.57 5.37
CA ARG A 36 21.78 -4.22 5.82
C ARG A 36 21.43 -3.74 7.23
N VAL A 37 20.22 -3.24 7.40
CA VAL A 37 19.70 -2.84 8.71
C VAL A 37 19.52 -4.10 9.58
N PRO A 38 20.11 -4.16 10.79
CA PRO A 38 20.09 -5.33 11.65
C PRO A 38 18.76 -5.42 12.40
N ILE A 39 17.75 -5.94 11.70
CA ILE A 39 16.41 -6.20 12.23
C ILE A 39 16.09 -7.68 12.06
N ASP A 40 15.18 -8.16 12.91
CA ASP A 40 14.63 -9.52 12.83
C ASP A 40 15.67 -10.65 13.00
N ASP A 41 16.62 -10.45 13.91
CA ASP A 41 17.64 -11.46 14.24
C ASP A 41 17.07 -12.69 14.97
N GLY A 42 17.77 -13.82 14.84
CA GLY A 42 17.39 -15.07 15.51
C GLY A 42 16.22 -15.79 14.85
N VAL A 43 15.83 -16.94 15.40
CA VAL A 43 14.59 -17.66 15.03
C VAL A 43 14.18 -18.60 16.16
N ASP A 44 12.88 -18.71 16.43
CA ASP A 44 12.31 -19.80 17.23
C ASP A 44 11.60 -20.82 16.34
N LEU A 45 12.29 -21.92 16.03
CA LEU A 45 11.76 -22.96 15.13
C LEU A 45 10.52 -23.69 15.68
N GLU A 46 10.18 -23.53 16.96
CA GLU A 46 8.95 -24.08 17.53
C GLU A 46 7.74 -23.14 17.36
N ARG A 47 7.96 -21.89 16.94
CA ARG A 47 6.94 -20.85 16.89
C ARG A 47 6.85 -20.11 15.56
N GLU A 48 7.90 -20.11 14.75
CA GLU A 48 7.94 -19.35 13.50
C GLU A 48 8.74 -20.05 12.39
N SER A 49 8.52 -19.59 11.17
CA SER A 49 9.38 -19.81 10.01
C SER A 49 9.62 -18.48 9.32
N LYS A 50 10.90 -18.09 9.18
CA LYS A 50 11.31 -16.88 8.46
C LYS A 50 11.60 -17.14 6.98
N GLU A 51 11.53 -18.40 6.54
CA GLU A 51 11.82 -18.79 5.16
C GLU A 51 10.83 -18.13 4.18
N ASN A 52 11.37 -17.37 3.22
CA ASN A 52 10.61 -16.59 2.24
C ASN A 52 9.52 -15.70 2.86
N GLN A 53 9.81 -15.08 4.01
CA GLN A 53 8.88 -14.13 4.65
C GLN A 53 8.74 -12.79 3.91
N TRP A 54 9.66 -12.48 2.99
CA TRP A 54 9.68 -11.27 2.17
C TRP A 54 9.84 -9.97 2.98
N LEU A 55 10.77 -9.94 3.92
CA LEU A 55 11.12 -8.73 4.66
C LEU A 55 11.65 -7.64 3.74
N GLY A 56 11.06 -6.45 3.77
CA GLY A 56 11.35 -5.38 2.83
C GLY A 56 10.44 -5.38 1.60
N VAL A 57 9.31 -6.10 1.61
CA VAL A 57 8.30 -6.02 0.53
C VAL A 57 7.69 -4.62 0.45
N SER A 58 7.50 -3.98 1.60
CA SER A 58 7.02 -2.62 1.76
C SER A 58 7.99 -1.88 2.67
N VAL A 59 8.26 -0.63 2.31
CA VAL A 59 9.11 0.29 3.07
C VAL A 59 8.46 1.66 2.99
N SER A 60 8.19 2.29 4.13
CA SER A 60 7.65 3.65 4.20
C SER A 60 8.39 4.43 5.29
N SER A 61 8.50 5.74 5.10
CA SER A 61 9.20 6.66 6.00
C SER A 61 8.35 7.91 6.21
N GLN A 62 8.31 8.41 7.44
CA GLN A 62 7.71 9.70 7.78
C GLN A 62 8.57 10.90 7.35
N GLY A 63 9.71 10.65 6.69
CA GLY A 63 10.69 11.66 6.33
C GLY A 63 11.64 12.01 7.47
N ALA A 64 12.29 13.17 7.36
CA ALA A 64 13.33 13.59 8.29
C ALA A 64 12.83 13.67 9.74
N GLY A 65 13.59 13.06 10.65
CA GLY A 65 13.31 13.01 12.09
C GLY A 65 12.13 12.11 12.49
N GLY A 66 11.53 11.39 11.53
CA GLY A 66 10.39 10.51 11.77
C GLY A 66 10.77 9.03 11.82
N LYS A 67 9.74 8.19 11.98
CA LYS A 67 9.86 6.73 12.02
C LYS A 67 9.84 6.12 10.62
N ILE A 68 10.26 4.86 10.55
CA ILE A 68 10.28 4.04 9.34
C ILE A 68 9.52 2.75 9.63
N VAL A 69 8.77 2.24 8.65
CA VAL A 69 8.15 0.92 8.73
C VAL A 69 8.63 0.06 7.57
N THR A 70 8.91 -1.20 7.86
CA THR A 70 9.11 -2.22 6.83
C THR A 70 8.45 -3.52 7.24
N CYS A 71 7.95 -4.29 6.26
CA CYS A 71 7.17 -5.49 6.55
C CYS A 71 7.66 -6.74 5.83
N ALA A 72 7.21 -7.87 6.36
CA ALA A 72 7.39 -9.22 5.87
C ALA A 72 6.01 -9.90 5.79
N HIS A 73 5.23 -9.59 4.75
CA HIS A 73 3.85 -10.06 4.60
C HIS A 73 3.68 -11.58 4.49
N ARG A 74 4.76 -12.32 4.25
CA ARG A 74 4.77 -13.79 4.20
C ARG A 74 5.40 -14.43 5.44
N TYR A 75 5.52 -13.68 6.52
CA TYR A 75 5.95 -14.25 7.79
C TYR A 75 4.95 -15.32 8.27
N GLU A 76 5.48 -16.48 8.64
CA GLU A 76 4.71 -17.66 9.04
C GLU A 76 4.84 -17.91 10.54
N ALA A 77 3.71 -17.89 11.24
CA ALA A 77 3.61 -18.39 12.61
C ALA A 77 3.30 -19.89 12.59
N ARG A 78 4.01 -20.65 13.43
CA ARG A 78 3.85 -22.10 13.54
C ARG A 78 3.23 -22.45 14.88
N HIS A 79 2.31 -23.41 14.85
CA HIS A 79 1.61 -23.89 16.03
C HIS A 79 1.71 -25.40 16.10
N ARG A 80 1.87 -25.96 17.31
CA ARG A 80 1.93 -27.41 17.55
C ARG A 80 3.03 -28.08 16.71
N VAL A 81 4.19 -27.45 16.63
CA VAL A 81 5.34 -27.95 15.86
C VAL A 81 5.71 -29.37 16.28
N ARG A 82 5.94 -30.24 15.30
CA ARG A 82 6.24 -31.68 15.50
C ARG A 82 5.12 -32.48 16.17
N GLN A 83 3.88 -32.00 16.10
CA GLN A 83 2.68 -32.73 16.52
C GLN A 83 1.79 -33.03 15.29
N PRO A 84 0.87 -34.03 15.36
CA PRO A 84 0.03 -34.41 14.21
C PRO A 84 -0.88 -33.31 13.64
N LEU A 85 -1.17 -32.28 14.43
CA LEU A 85 -2.02 -31.14 14.06
C LEU A 85 -1.20 -29.84 13.98
N GLU A 86 0.04 -29.91 13.49
CA GLU A 86 0.85 -28.73 13.20
C GLU A 86 0.11 -27.83 12.20
N THR A 87 -0.06 -26.55 12.56
CA THR A 87 -0.65 -25.53 11.69
C THR A 87 0.34 -24.41 11.45
N ARG A 88 0.17 -23.75 10.30
CA ARG A 88 1.04 -22.69 9.80
C ARG A 88 0.15 -21.56 9.31
N ASP A 89 0.26 -20.41 9.97
CA ASP A 89 -0.53 -19.24 9.65
C ASP A 89 0.37 -18.18 9.00
N MET A 90 0.00 -17.76 7.79
CA MET A 90 0.70 -16.74 7.03
C MET A 90 0.23 -15.35 7.50
N LEU A 91 0.66 -14.99 8.70
CA LEU A 91 0.16 -13.78 9.35
C LEU A 91 0.72 -12.52 8.70
N GLY A 92 2.02 -12.52 8.38
CA GLY A 92 2.75 -11.28 8.11
C GLY A 92 3.15 -10.54 9.39
N ARG A 93 4.13 -9.65 9.28
CA ARG A 93 4.56 -8.75 10.37
C ARG A 93 5.27 -7.51 9.84
N CYS A 94 5.39 -6.49 10.69
CA CYS A 94 6.10 -5.25 10.39
C CYS A 94 7.04 -4.84 11.52
N PHE A 95 8.05 -4.04 11.18
CA PHE A 95 9.03 -3.48 12.09
C PHE A 95 8.96 -1.96 11.98
N VAL A 96 8.74 -1.29 13.11
CA VAL A 96 8.75 0.18 13.18
C VAL A 96 10.06 0.63 13.82
N LEU A 97 10.88 1.30 13.03
CA LEU A 97 12.22 1.73 13.38
C LEU A 97 12.24 3.22 13.71
N GLY A 98 13.10 3.58 14.65
CA GLY A 98 13.44 4.97 14.93
C GLY A 98 14.27 5.60 13.80
N GLN A 99 14.52 6.91 13.93
CA GLN A 99 15.36 7.66 12.99
C GLN A 99 16.79 7.12 12.88
N ASP A 100 17.27 6.38 13.89
CA ASP A 100 18.58 5.74 13.95
C ASP A 100 18.59 4.32 13.36
N LEU A 101 17.48 3.89 12.74
CA LEU A 101 17.28 2.56 12.15
C LEU A 101 17.39 1.42 13.15
N ARG A 102 17.05 1.68 14.41
CA ARG A 102 16.98 0.66 15.46
C ARG A 102 15.54 0.39 15.86
N ASP A 103 15.33 -0.80 16.41
CA ASP A 103 14.06 -1.15 17.03
C ASP A 103 13.78 -0.20 18.20
N GLU A 104 12.62 0.45 18.16
CA GLU A 104 12.13 1.24 19.27
C GLU A 104 11.66 0.29 20.39
N PRO A 105 11.88 0.63 21.68
CA PRO A 105 11.39 -0.17 22.81
C PRO A 105 9.87 -0.43 22.78
N GLU A 106 9.11 0.47 22.16
CA GLU A 106 7.65 0.37 21.93
C GLU A 106 7.30 0.05 20.45
N GLY A 107 8.28 0.01 19.54
CA GLY A 107 8.07 -0.19 18.09
C GLY A 107 8.38 -1.61 17.58
N GLY A 108 8.55 -2.57 18.50
CA GLY A 108 8.86 -3.98 18.19
C GLY A 108 7.78 -4.69 17.35
N ASP A 109 8.17 -5.82 16.73
CA ASP A 109 7.39 -6.76 15.90
C ASP A 109 5.85 -6.53 15.93
N TRP A 110 5.38 -5.69 15.01
CA TRP A 110 3.97 -5.37 14.84
C TRP A 110 3.30 -6.50 14.08
N SER A 111 2.44 -7.25 14.75
CA SER A 111 1.61 -8.29 14.14
C SER A 111 0.21 -8.30 14.76
N PHE A 112 -0.69 -7.46 14.24
CA PHE A 112 -2.08 -7.35 14.74
C PHE A 112 -2.90 -8.63 14.50
N CYS A 113 -2.51 -9.43 13.50
CA CYS A 113 -3.14 -10.70 13.20
C CYS A 113 -2.74 -11.83 14.17
N ARG A 114 -1.69 -11.62 14.99
CA ARG A 114 -1.22 -12.61 15.97
C ARG A 114 -2.21 -12.76 17.12
N GLY A 115 -2.50 -14.01 17.48
CA GLY A 115 -3.42 -14.33 18.59
C GLY A 115 -4.91 -14.20 18.23
N ARG A 116 -5.23 -13.85 16.98
CA ARG A 116 -6.61 -13.82 16.46
C ARG A 116 -7.06 -15.21 15.97
N PRO A 117 -8.37 -15.42 15.72
CA PRO A 117 -8.87 -16.69 15.20
C PRO A 117 -8.14 -17.12 13.91
N GLN A 118 -7.67 -18.37 13.94
CA GLN A 118 -6.97 -19.00 12.81
C GLN A 118 -7.94 -19.37 11.69
N GLY A 119 -7.39 -19.79 10.55
CA GLY A 119 -8.16 -20.16 9.36
C GLY A 119 -8.17 -19.08 8.29
N HIS A 120 -8.37 -19.49 7.04
CA HIS A 120 -8.38 -18.57 5.89
C HIS A 120 -9.65 -17.70 5.88
N GLU A 121 -10.71 -18.17 6.53
CA GLU A 121 -11.98 -17.47 6.77
C GLU A 121 -11.89 -16.39 7.87
N GLN A 122 -10.77 -16.33 8.59
CA GLN A 122 -10.46 -15.34 9.62
C GLN A 122 -9.07 -14.71 9.35
N PHE A 123 -8.10 -14.87 10.26
CA PHE A 123 -6.79 -14.18 10.20
C PHE A 123 -5.61 -15.11 9.88
N GLY A 124 -5.82 -16.42 9.70
CA GLY A 124 -4.74 -17.39 9.47
C GLY A 124 -3.97 -17.20 8.15
N SER A 125 -4.53 -16.43 7.21
CA SER A 125 -3.86 -16.01 5.97
C SER A 125 -3.77 -14.48 5.85
N CYS A 126 -3.72 -13.77 6.98
CA CYS A 126 -3.81 -12.31 7.03
C CYS A 126 -2.87 -11.56 6.06
N GLN A 127 -1.62 -11.99 5.94
CA GLN A 127 -0.59 -11.37 5.10
C GLN A 127 -0.43 -9.85 5.34
N GLN A 128 -0.47 -9.42 6.61
CA GLN A 128 -0.36 -8.01 6.94
C GLN A 128 0.97 -7.40 6.46
N GLY A 129 0.91 -6.11 6.11
CA GLY A 129 2.08 -5.34 5.73
C GLY A 129 2.50 -5.54 4.28
N LEU A 130 1.65 -6.17 3.45
CA LEU A 130 1.87 -6.13 2.00
C LEU A 130 1.85 -4.69 1.48
N ALA A 131 0.95 -3.87 2.01
CA ALA A 131 1.02 -2.42 1.99
C ALA A 131 1.11 -1.87 3.42
N ALA A 132 1.97 -0.87 3.62
CA ALA A 132 2.17 -0.18 4.88
C ALA A 132 2.57 1.28 4.59
N ALA A 133 1.93 2.24 5.24
CA ALA A 133 2.28 3.65 5.12
C ALA A 133 1.94 4.41 6.40
N PHE A 134 2.53 5.59 6.55
CA PHE A 134 2.18 6.52 7.62
C PHE A 134 1.16 7.54 7.12
N SER A 135 0.29 8.01 8.01
CA SER A 135 -0.53 9.18 7.72
C SER A 135 0.33 10.45 7.57
N PRO A 136 -0.12 11.47 6.82
CA PRO A 136 0.68 12.68 6.59
C PRO A 136 0.92 13.51 7.85
N ASP A 137 0.02 13.44 8.83
CA ASP A 137 0.19 14.05 10.16
C ASP A 137 1.20 13.31 11.05
N ARG A 138 1.77 12.19 10.58
CA ARG A 138 2.75 11.33 11.25
C ARG A 138 2.22 10.63 12.51
N LEU A 139 0.91 10.67 12.76
CA LEU A 139 0.31 10.11 13.98
C LEU A 139 -0.10 8.65 13.83
N TYR A 140 -0.41 8.20 12.61
CA TYR A 140 -0.96 6.86 12.38
C TYR A 140 -0.07 6.00 11.49
N LEU A 141 -0.05 4.70 11.81
CA LEU A 141 0.44 3.64 10.94
C LEU A 141 -0.75 2.93 10.31
N LEU A 142 -0.76 2.86 8.99
CA LEU A 142 -1.76 2.10 8.23
C LEU A 142 -1.11 0.79 7.77
N LEU A 143 -1.82 -0.32 7.96
CA LEU A 143 -1.41 -1.67 7.60
C LEU A 143 -2.52 -2.36 6.82
N GLY A 144 -2.20 -2.81 5.62
CA GLY A 144 -3.10 -3.60 4.80
C GLY A 144 -2.90 -5.11 5.02
N ALA A 145 -4.00 -5.86 5.05
CA ALA A 145 -4.02 -7.30 5.27
C ALA A 145 -5.02 -7.97 4.31
N PRO A 146 -4.61 -8.22 3.04
CA PRO A 146 -5.52 -8.66 1.99
C PRO A 146 -6.02 -10.09 2.13
N GLY A 147 -5.37 -10.94 2.92
CA GLY A 147 -5.72 -12.35 3.00
C GLY A 147 -6.67 -12.70 4.16
N THR A 148 -7.18 -11.71 4.90
CA THR A 148 -8.20 -11.94 5.92
C THR A 148 -9.56 -12.24 5.31
N TYR A 149 -10.38 -13.00 6.04
CA TYR A 149 -11.80 -13.24 5.73
C TYR A 149 -12.06 -13.79 4.32
N ASN A 150 -11.41 -14.91 3.96
CA ASN A 150 -11.45 -15.48 2.60
C ASN A 150 -11.01 -14.47 1.54
N TRP A 151 -9.85 -13.85 1.77
CA TRP A 151 -9.27 -12.86 0.87
C TRP A 151 -10.18 -11.65 0.59
N LYS A 152 -11.16 -11.40 1.45
CA LYS A 152 -11.91 -10.15 1.47
C LYS A 152 -10.97 -8.98 1.79
N GLY A 153 -10.08 -9.20 2.76
CA GLY A 153 -9.05 -8.26 3.18
C GLY A 153 -9.55 -7.23 4.19
N THR A 154 -8.62 -6.59 4.90
CA THR A 154 -8.89 -5.51 5.84
C THR A 154 -7.76 -4.46 5.82
N LEU A 155 -8.07 -3.28 6.34
CA LEU A 155 -7.12 -2.22 6.64
C LEU A 155 -7.19 -1.94 8.13
N ARG A 156 -6.01 -1.81 8.73
CA ARG A 156 -5.81 -1.46 10.13
C ARG A 156 -5.11 -0.12 10.25
N VAL A 157 -5.61 0.75 11.11
CA VAL A 157 -5.03 2.06 11.44
C VAL A 157 -4.67 2.07 12.92
N GLU A 158 -3.38 2.15 13.22
CA GLU A 158 -2.82 2.12 14.56
C GLU A 158 -2.25 3.50 14.92
N LEU A 159 -2.51 3.97 16.14
CA LEU A 159 -1.90 5.18 16.66
C LEU A 159 -0.43 4.91 17.00
N LEU A 160 0.46 5.77 16.52
CA LEU A 160 1.89 5.70 16.80
C LEU A 160 2.28 6.72 17.88
N PRO A 161 2.65 6.28 19.08
CA PRO A 161 3.19 7.19 20.08
C PRO A 161 4.51 7.80 19.56
N GLN A 162 4.54 9.13 19.48
CA GLN A 162 5.71 9.89 19.06
C GLN A 162 6.68 10.12 20.22
N SER A 163 6.20 10.05 21.46
CA SER A 163 6.99 10.22 22.68
C SER A 163 6.31 9.51 23.86
N PRO A 164 7.06 8.99 24.85
CA PRO A 164 6.49 8.45 26.09
C PRO A 164 5.70 9.50 26.91
N LEU A 165 5.88 10.78 26.61
CA LEU A 165 5.22 11.92 27.28
C LEU A 165 4.05 12.48 26.48
N ASP A 166 3.72 11.91 25.33
CA ASP A 166 2.57 12.34 24.54
C ASP A 166 1.29 11.98 25.33
N PRO A 167 0.45 12.96 25.71
CA PRO A 167 -0.76 12.66 26.44
C PRO A 167 -1.59 11.71 25.59
N LEU A 168 -1.79 10.49 26.10
CA LEU A 168 -2.71 9.49 25.55
C LEU A 168 -3.98 10.23 25.08
N ARG A 169 -4.14 10.40 23.77
CA ARG A 169 -5.44 10.72 23.19
C ARG A 169 -6.28 9.47 23.44
N PHE A 170 -7.00 9.47 24.55
CA PHE A 170 -7.59 8.28 25.19
C PHE A 170 -8.70 7.58 24.39
N ASP A 171 -8.90 7.88 23.11
CA ASP A 171 -9.96 7.21 22.31
C ASP A 171 -9.76 7.27 20.77
N ASP A 172 -8.58 7.67 20.28
CA ASP A 172 -8.34 7.81 18.82
C ASP A 172 -7.81 6.49 18.22
N GLY A 173 -8.71 5.50 18.19
CA GLY A 173 -8.47 4.20 17.60
C GLY A 173 -7.94 3.16 18.59
N PRO A 174 -7.45 2.02 18.08
CA PRO A 174 -7.14 1.74 16.68
C PRO A 174 -8.37 1.34 15.82
N TYR A 175 -8.35 1.71 14.54
CA TYR A 175 -9.47 1.51 13.61
C TYR A 175 -9.21 0.31 12.69
N GLU A 176 -10.23 -0.49 12.38
CA GLU A 176 -10.10 -1.64 11.49
C GLU A 176 -11.35 -1.81 10.63
N ALA A 177 -11.18 -2.11 9.35
CA ALA A 177 -12.31 -2.55 8.53
C ALA A 177 -12.80 -3.90 9.06
N GLY A 178 -14.03 -3.94 9.59
CA GLY A 178 -14.56 -5.09 10.33
C GLY A 178 -14.73 -4.87 11.83
N GLY A 179 -14.20 -3.75 12.35
CA GLY A 179 -14.19 -3.44 13.79
C GLY A 179 -13.10 -4.23 14.52
N GLU A 180 -12.37 -3.56 15.40
CA GLU A 180 -11.25 -4.17 16.16
C GLU A 180 -11.74 -5.28 17.11
N LYS A 181 -12.89 -5.04 17.75
CA LYS A 181 -13.52 -5.96 18.70
C LYS A 181 -14.55 -6.85 18.04
N GLU A 182 -15.30 -6.29 17.11
CA GLU A 182 -16.37 -6.97 16.39
C GLU A 182 -15.81 -8.07 15.50
N GLN A 183 -14.70 -7.77 14.78
CA GLN A 183 -14.07 -8.67 13.81
C GLN A 183 -15.10 -9.25 12.83
N ASP A 184 -16.09 -8.45 12.46
CA ASP A 184 -17.24 -8.87 11.67
C ASP A 184 -16.98 -8.61 10.18
N PRO A 185 -16.79 -9.66 9.37
CA PRO A 185 -16.61 -9.48 7.94
C PRO A 185 -17.80 -8.79 7.26
N ALA A 186 -19.01 -8.78 7.83
CA ALA A 186 -20.15 -8.08 7.26
C ALA A 186 -19.98 -6.54 7.26
N LEU A 187 -19.19 -6.00 8.19
CA LEU A 187 -18.88 -4.57 8.27
C LEU A 187 -17.83 -4.13 7.24
N ILE A 188 -17.14 -5.08 6.61
CA ILE A 188 -16.14 -4.79 5.59
C ILE A 188 -16.87 -4.54 4.25
N PRO A 189 -16.77 -3.33 3.66
CA PRO A 189 -17.59 -2.89 2.54
C PRO A 189 -17.11 -3.38 1.16
N VAL A 190 -16.59 -4.61 1.11
CA VAL A 190 -16.20 -5.30 -0.13
C VAL A 190 -16.85 -6.69 -0.22
N PRO A 191 -16.91 -7.33 -1.38
CA PRO A 191 -17.15 -8.77 -1.49
C PRO A 191 -15.93 -9.60 -1.05
N ALA A 192 -16.10 -10.92 -0.93
CA ALA A 192 -14.97 -11.84 -0.75
C ALA A 192 -14.02 -11.84 -1.96
N ASN A 193 -12.74 -12.18 -1.76
CA ASN A 193 -11.67 -12.16 -2.77
C ASN A 193 -11.35 -10.78 -3.38
N SER A 194 -11.67 -9.69 -2.67
CA SER A 194 -11.37 -8.33 -3.11
C SER A 194 -9.96 -7.87 -2.76
N TYR A 195 -9.28 -8.56 -1.85
CA TYR A 195 -7.94 -8.22 -1.36
C TYR A 195 -7.82 -6.78 -0.81
N LEU A 196 -8.81 -6.31 -0.04
CA LEU A 196 -8.74 -5.00 0.61
C LEU A 196 -7.47 -4.90 1.47
N GLY A 197 -6.72 -3.80 1.35
CA GLY A 197 -5.43 -3.64 2.00
C GLY A 197 -4.24 -4.16 1.17
N LEU A 198 -4.46 -4.63 -0.06
CA LEU A 198 -3.37 -4.91 -1.00
C LEU A 198 -2.54 -3.64 -1.32
N LEU A 199 -3.22 -2.49 -1.45
CA LEU A 199 -2.64 -1.21 -1.82
C LEU A 199 -3.52 -0.08 -1.26
N PHE A 200 -2.92 1.00 -0.77
CA PHE A 200 -3.61 2.22 -0.34
C PHE A 200 -2.66 3.41 -0.43
N ALA A 201 -3.23 4.61 -0.48
CA ALA A 201 -2.49 5.86 -0.37
C ALA A 201 -2.90 6.55 0.95
N THR A 202 -2.16 7.60 1.30
CA THR A 202 -2.50 8.45 2.44
C THR A 202 -2.29 9.89 2.01
N GLY A 203 -3.25 10.76 2.33
CA GLY A 203 -3.23 12.17 1.96
C GLY A 203 -4.02 12.99 2.96
N VAL A 204 -3.80 14.31 2.95
CA VAL A 204 -4.63 15.31 3.63
C VAL A 204 -4.97 16.38 2.59
N GLY A 205 -6.24 16.49 2.20
CA GLY A 205 -6.71 17.48 1.22
C GLY A 205 -8.03 18.10 1.67
N GLY A 206 -8.21 19.40 1.44
CA GLY A 206 -9.39 20.15 1.87
C GLY A 206 -9.38 20.61 3.34
N SER A 207 -10.53 21.13 3.80
CA SER A 207 -10.71 21.65 5.17
C SER A 207 -10.97 20.58 6.25
N GLU A 208 -11.11 19.32 5.86
CA GLU A 208 -11.21 18.16 6.76
C GLU A 208 -10.16 17.12 6.39
N PRO A 209 -9.41 16.54 7.35
CA PRO A 209 -8.34 15.60 7.08
C PRO A 209 -8.92 14.22 6.70
N ASP A 210 -9.33 14.07 5.45
CA ASP A 210 -9.83 12.80 4.94
C ASP A 210 -8.68 11.92 4.41
N GLN A 211 -8.63 10.69 4.92
CA GLN A 211 -7.74 9.64 4.45
C GLN A 211 -8.30 9.02 3.15
N VAL A 212 -7.46 8.42 2.30
CA VAL A 212 -7.91 7.85 1.00
C VAL A 212 -7.45 6.40 0.87
N VAL A 213 -8.34 5.43 1.12
CA VAL A 213 -8.01 3.99 1.12
C VAL A 213 -8.47 3.30 -0.17
N TYR A 214 -7.53 2.75 -0.95
CA TYR A 214 -7.78 2.07 -2.22
C TYR A 214 -8.16 0.57 -2.08
N ARG A 215 -8.81 -0.01 -3.11
CA ARG A 215 -9.14 -1.45 -3.23
C ARG A 215 -9.01 -1.99 -4.65
N SER A 216 -8.55 -3.23 -4.83
CA SER A 216 -8.65 -3.96 -6.11
C SER A 216 -10.03 -4.59 -6.32
N ALA A 217 -10.55 -4.62 -7.54
CA ALA A 217 -11.75 -5.40 -7.87
C ALA A 217 -11.44 -6.90 -8.06
N ALA A 218 -12.38 -7.76 -7.66
CA ALA A 218 -12.30 -9.20 -7.90
C ALA A 218 -12.61 -9.53 -9.37
N PRO A 219 -12.04 -10.62 -9.94
CA PRO A 219 -12.38 -11.05 -11.30
C PRO A 219 -13.88 -11.39 -11.43
N GLY A 220 -14.63 -10.62 -12.25
CA GLY A 220 -16.01 -10.92 -12.64
C GLY A 220 -17.15 -10.22 -11.88
N GLU A 221 -16.87 -9.13 -11.15
CA GLU A 221 -17.88 -8.37 -10.39
C GLU A 221 -18.78 -7.46 -11.27
N THR A 222 -20.10 -7.45 -11.01
CA THR A 222 -21.09 -6.49 -11.55
C THR A 222 -22.05 -6.04 -10.44
N VAL A 223 -22.29 -4.73 -10.27
CA VAL A 223 -23.21 -4.16 -9.27
C VAL A 223 -24.46 -3.57 -9.95
N PRO A 224 -25.70 -3.80 -9.46
CA PRO A 224 -26.92 -3.27 -10.09
C PRO A 224 -27.07 -1.75 -9.91
N GLY A 225 -27.26 -1.01 -11.00
CA GLY A 225 -27.71 0.40 -10.97
C GLY A 225 -26.90 1.42 -11.79
N ALA A 226 -25.72 1.04 -12.30
CA ALA A 226 -24.91 1.88 -13.18
C ALA A 226 -25.11 1.50 -14.66
N ALA A 227 -25.01 2.48 -15.56
CA ALA A 227 -25.20 2.28 -16.98
C ALA A 227 -24.10 1.37 -17.56
N ALA A 228 -24.51 0.17 -18.01
CA ALA A 228 -23.79 -0.77 -18.88
C ALA A 228 -22.33 -1.16 -18.49
N ASP A 229 -22.19 -2.38 -17.95
CA ASP A 229 -21.04 -3.29 -18.07
C ASP A 229 -19.61 -2.76 -17.76
N LEU A 230 -19.39 -2.19 -16.57
CA LEU A 230 -18.04 -1.87 -16.05
C LEU A 230 -17.84 -2.35 -14.59
N PRO A 231 -16.72 -3.02 -14.24
CA PRO A 231 -16.40 -3.34 -12.84
C PRO A 231 -15.95 -2.09 -12.08
N HIS A 232 -16.39 -1.98 -10.83
CA HIS A 232 -16.11 -0.84 -9.96
C HIS A 232 -14.77 -1.06 -9.23
N ASN A 233 -13.78 -0.18 -9.42
CA ASN A 233 -12.37 -0.51 -9.13
C ASN A 233 -11.68 0.35 -8.04
N SER A 234 -12.41 1.21 -7.31
CA SER A 234 -11.78 2.09 -6.31
C SER A 234 -12.76 2.52 -5.22
N TYR A 235 -12.30 2.64 -3.97
CA TYR A 235 -13.02 3.32 -2.89
C TYR A 235 -12.17 4.46 -2.33
N VAL A 236 -12.82 5.46 -1.74
CA VAL A 236 -12.20 6.49 -0.90
C VAL A 236 -12.83 6.35 0.48
N VAL A 237 -12.02 6.27 1.55
CA VAL A 237 -12.49 6.06 2.93
C VAL A 237 -12.13 7.29 3.76
N SER A 238 -13.09 8.20 3.96
CA SER A 238 -12.98 9.28 4.93
C SER A 238 -13.04 8.72 6.36
N SER A 239 -12.42 9.44 7.30
CA SER A 239 -12.27 9.06 8.71
C SER A 239 -13.60 8.81 9.46
N GLN A 240 -14.74 9.19 8.90
CA GLN A 240 -16.05 9.03 9.55
C GLN A 240 -17.10 8.30 8.70
N SER A 241 -16.82 8.01 7.43
CA SER A 241 -17.72 7.22 6.57
C SER A 241 -17.01 6.77 5.28
N LEU A 242 -17.43 5.62 4.75
CA LEU A 242 -17.13 5.23 3.37
C LEU A 242 -17.73 6.32 2.47
N SER A 243 -16.90 7.13 1.82
CA SER A 243 -17.42 8.29 1.10
C SER A 243 -17.87 7.92 -0.30
N GLN A 244 -17.02 7.42 -1.21
CA GLN A 244 -17.43 7.18 -2.61
C GLN A 244 -16.69 6.03 -3.32
N VAL A 245 -17.35 5.45 -4.33
CA VAL A 245 -16.85 4.42 -5.24
C VAL A 245 -16.49 5.08 -6.57
N LEU A 246 -15.29 4.84 -7.10
CA LEU A 246 -14.87 5.38 -8.40
C LEU A 246 -14.87 4.28 -9.47
N ASP A 247 -15.52 4.57 -10.60
CA ASP A 247 -15.68 3.67 -11.75
C ASP A 247 -14.39 3.58 -12.58
N GLY A 248 -14.03 2.36 -13.01
CA GLY A 248 -12.94 2.11 -13.96
C GLY A 248 -13.46 1.71 -15.34
N GLU A 249 -12.80 2.16 -16.41
CA GLU A 249 -13.28 1.96 -17.79
C GLU A 249 -13.09 0.54 -18.39
N ALA A 250 -12.68 -0.49 -17.62
CA ALA A 250 -12.51 -1.82 -18.22
C ALA A 250 -12.65 -3.02 -17.26
N VAL A 251 -13.25 -4.08 -17.81
CA VAL A 251 -13.38 -5.42 -17.20
C VAL A 251 -12.01 -6.08 -16.99
N GLY A 252 -11.70 -6.48 -15.75
CA GLY A 252 -10.49 -7.23 -15.42
C GLY A 252 -9.26 -6.38 -15.10
N VAL A 253 -9.42 -5.07 -14.89
CA VAL A 253 -8.33 -4.16 -14.53
C VAL A 253 -8.21 -4.07 -13.01
N THR A 254 -7.43 -4.97 -12.43
CA THR A 254 -6.93 -4.80 -11.05
C THR A 254 -5.96 -3.62 -11.03
N ALA A 255 -6.12 -2.65 -10.13
CA ALA A 255 -5.08 -1.63 -9.99
C ALA A 255 -3.93 -2.14 -9.13
N PHE A 256 -2.73 -1.71 -9.50
CA PHE A 256 -1.47 -2.07 -8.84
C PHE A 256 -0.66 -0.85 -8.41
N GLY A 257 -1.08 0.35 -8.80
CA GLY A 257 -0.49 1.61 -8.38
C GLY A 257 -1.58 2.59 -7.94
N VAL A 258 -1.28 3.39 -6.93
CA VAL A 258 -2.12 4.49 -6.47
C VAL A 258 -1.21 5.66 -6.11
N ALA A 259 -1.59 6.86 -6.50
CA ALA A 259 -0.97 8.09 -6.03
C ALA A 259 -2.06 9.10 -5.69
N VAL A 260 -1.77 9.93 -4.69
CA VAL A 260 -2.63 11.02 -4.25
C VAL A 260 -1.75 12.26 -4.19
N LEU A 261 -2.14 13.32 -4.89
CA LEU A 261 -1.37 14.54 -5.11
C LEU A 261 -2.30 15.66 -5.60
N ASP A 262 -1.92 16.93 -5.45
CA ASP A 262 -2.72 18.09 -5.88
C ASP A 262 -2.22 18.58 -7.26
N LEU A 263 -2.80 18.04 -8.34
CA LEU A 263 -2.32 18.27 -9.71
C LEU A 263 -2.70 19.67 -10.22
N ASN A 264 -3.78 20.24 -9.70
CA ASN A 264 -4.33 21.53 -10.13
C ASN A 264 -4.14 22.68 -9.12
N SER A 265 -3.48 22.39 -7.99
CA SER A 265 -3.15 23.33 -6.92
C SER A 265 -4.38 24.01 -6.30
N ASP A 266 -5.50 23.31 -6.23
CA ASP A 266 -6.74 23.82 -5.64
C ASP A 266 -6.91 23.49 -4.14
N GLY A 267 -5.94 22.77 -3.57
CA GLY A 267 -5.90 22.34 -2.17
C GLY A 267 -6.69 21.07 -1.90
N TRP A 268 -7.37 20.49 -2.90
CA TRP A 268 -7.97 19.17 -2.84
C TRP A 268 -7.03 18.16 -3.49
N LEU A 269 -6.85 17.03 -2.82
CA LEU A 269 -6.02 15.98 -3.37
C LEU A 269 -6.79 15.25 -4.47
N ASP A 270 -6.10 15.06 -5.59
CA ASP A 270 -6.51 14.26 -6.73
C ASP A 270 -6.07 12.81 -6.56
N LEU A 271 -6.72 11.91 -7.30
CA LEU A 271 -6.42 10.47 -7.25
C LEU A 271 -5.92 9.98 -8.60
N VAL A 272 -4.82 9.23 -8.59
CA VAL A 272 -4.35 8.49 -9.77
C VAL A 272 -4.37 7.00 -9.49
N VAL A 273 -5.03 6.25 -10.35
CA VAL A 273 -5.17 4.79 -10.24
C VAL A 273 -4.50 4.11 -11.43
N GLY A 274 -3.56 3.23 -11.14
CA GLY A 274 -2.71 2.56 -12.11
C GLY A 274 -3.28 1.21 -12.56
N ALA A 275 -3.46 1.05 -13.86
CA ALA A 275 -4.13 -0.07 -14.51
C ALA A 275 -3.19 -0.84 -15.45
N PRO A 276 -2.12 -1.48 -14.95
CA PRO A 276 -1.06 -2.05 -15.80
C PRO A 276 -1.49 -3.22 -16.68
N HIS A 277 -2.60 -3.89 -16.35
CA HIS A 277 -3.17 -4.97 -17.18
C HIS A 277 -4.20 -4.47 -18.19
N PHE A 278 -4.52 -3.17 -18.21
CA PHE A 278 -5.37 -2.60 -19.25
C PHE A 278 -4.75 -2.88 -20.63
N PHE A 279 -5.58 -3.28 -21.58
CA PHE A 279 -5.10 -3.62 -22.91
C PHE A 279 -6.15 -3.24 -23.95
N GLU A 280 -5.71 -2.51 -24.98
CA GLU A 280 -6.55 -2.14 -26.10
C GLU A 280 -5.87 -2.57 -27.40
N ARG A 281 -6.46 -3.56 -28.09
CA ARG A 281 -5.84 -4.19 -29.27
C ARG A 281 -5.66 -3.22 -30.43
N GLN A 282 -6.65 -2.35 -30.68
CA GLN A 282 -6.67 -1.49 -31.86
C GLN A 282 -5.62 -0.38 -31.80
N ASN A 283 -5.44 0.20 -30.62
CA ASN A 283 -4.50 1.30 -30.37
C ASN A 283 -3.14 0.80 -29.83
N GLU A 284 -2.94 -0.51 -29.77
CA GLU A 284 -1.74 -1.16 -29.21
C GLU A 284 -1.36 -0.68 -27.80
N ILE A 285 -2.36 -0.38 -26.98
CA ILE A 285 -2.16 0.11 -25.60
C ILE A 285 -1.92 -1.08 -24.67
N GLY A 286 -0.92 -0.97 -23.80
CA GLY A 286 -0.65 -1.93 -22.73
C GLY A 286 -0.31 -1.23 -21.43
N GLY A 287 -1.22 -1.30 -20.47
CA GLY A 287 -1.19 -0.50 -19.25
C GLY A 287 -1.79 0.89 -19.44
N ALA A 288 -2.40 1.41 -18.38
CA ALA A 288 -2.98 2.74 -18.31
C ALA A 288 -2.83 3.32 -16.90
N ALA A 289 -3.00 4.63 -16.77
CA ALA A 289 -3.26 5.29 -15.48
C ALA A 289 -4.46 6.22 -15.64
N TYR A 290 -5.40 6.16 -14.68
CA TYR A 290 -6.59 6.98 -14.66
C TYR A 290 -6.41 8.10 -13.63
N VAL A 291 -6.54 9.34 -14.07
CA VAL A 291 -6.36 10.55 -13.25
C VAL A 291 -7.73 11.14 -12.97
N TYR A 292 -8.12 11.18 -11.71
CA TYR A 292 -9.36 11.75 -11.20
C TYR A 292 -9.03 13.04 -10.47
N VAL A 293 -9.29 14.17 -11.13
CA VAL A 293 -9.20 15.49 -10.49
C VAL A 293 -10.40 15.67 -9.58
N ASN A 294 -10.16 16.04 -8.33
CA ASN A 294 -11.16 16.15 -7.29
C ASN A 294 -11.90 17.50 -7.37
N PRO A 295 -13.20 17.52 -7.73
CA PRO A 295 -13.93 18.77 -7.90
C PRO A 295 -14.46 19.27 -6.55
N ALA A 296 -13.55 19.62 -5.64
CA ALA A 296 -13.84 20.08 -4.28
C ALA A 296 -14.70 19.09 -3.46
N GLY A 297 -14.27 17.83 -3.42
CA GLY A 297 -14.87 16.74 -2.64
C GLY A 297 -16.03 15.99 -3.33
N ARG A 298 -16.46 16.41 -4.53
CA ARG A 298 -17.61 15.82 -5.25
C ARG A 298 -17.18 14.73 -6.23
N TRP A 299 -16.68 13.60 -5.74
CA TRP A 299 -16.13 12.55 -6.61
C TRP A 299 -17.14 11.91 -7.56
N ASP A 300 -18.44 12.01 -7.27
CA ASP A 300 -19.54 11.59 -8.16
C ASP A 300 -19.57 12.35 -9.49
N THR A 301 -18.91 13.51 -9.55
CA THR A 301 -18.80 14.34 -10.77
C THR A 301 -17.43 14.26 -11.44
N ALA A 302 -16.48 13.53 -10.84
CA ALA A 302 -15.13 13.39 -11.38
C ALA A 302 -15.13 12.48 -12.61
N THR A 303 -14.66 12.99 -13.75
CA THR A 303 -14.46 12.20 -14.97
C THR A 303 -12.96 11.91 -15.12
N PRO A 304 -12.55 10.63 -15.22
CA PRO A 304 -11.13 10.32 -15.29
C PRO A 304 -10.52 10.70 -16.64
N LEU A 305 -9.30 11.24 -16.60
CA LEU A 305 -8.42 11.31 -17.75
C LEU A 305 -7.54 10.06 -17.81
N ARG A 306 -7.50 9.38 -18.95
CA ARG A 306 -6.69 8.18 -19.15
C ARG A 306 -5.34 8.50 -19.79
N LEU A 307 -4.26 8.15 -19.11
CA LEU A 307 -2.89 8.11 -19.63
C LEU A 307 -2.59 6.71 -20.15
N ASN A 308 -2.07 6.60 -21.37
CA ASN A 308 -1.87 5.31 -22.04
C ASN A 308 -0.40 4.89 -22.05
N GLY A 309 -0.15 3.63 -21.72
CA GLY A 309 1.13 2.97 -21.92
C GLY A 309 1.31 2.40 -23.32
N THR A 310 2.56 2.03 -23.64
CA THR A 310 2.89 1.30 -24.86
C THR A 310 2.58 -0.19 -24.71
N ARG A 311 2.47 -0.91 -25.83
CA ARG A 311 2.13 -2.34 -25.88
C ARG A 311 3.00 -3.18 -24.93
N GLY A 312 2.36 -3.86 -23.98
CA GLY A 312 3.02 -4.78 -23.04
C GLY A 312 3.90 -4.10 -21.98
N SER A 313 3.82 -2.78 -21.82
CA SER A 313 4.71 -2.02 -20.94
C SER A 313 4.40 -2.16 -19.44
N MET A 314 3.17 -2.58 -19.12
CA MET A 314 2.61 -2.52 -17.77
C MET A 314 2.69 -1.11 -17.15
N PHE A 315 2.51 -0.09 -17.99
CA PHE A 315 2.40 1.31 -17.57
C PHE A 315 1.33 1.47 -16.48
N GLY A 316 1.66 2.24 -15.44
CA GLY A 316 0.78 2.46 -14.29
C GLY A 316 0.94 1.40 -13.19
N VAL A 317 1.89 0.48 -13.29
CA VAL A 317 2.16 -0.47 -12.19
C VAL A 317 2.76 0.21 -10.95
N ALA A 318 3.49 1.30 -11.14
CA ALA A 318 4.03 2.13 -10.07
C ALA A 318 3.67 3.59 -10.35
N LEU A 319 3.18 4.28 -9.34
CA LEU A 319 2.82 5.69 -9.38
C LEU A 319 3.52 6.40 -8.21
N SER A 320 4.00 7.61 -8.42
CA SER A 320 4.55 8.45 -7.36
C SER A 320 4.15 9.90 -7.61
N ALA A 321 3.70 10.57 -6.55
CA ALA A 321 3.75 12.03 -6.50
C ALA A 321 5.21 12.44 -6.52
N ALA A 322 5.62 13.20 -7.53
CA ALA A 322 7.00 13.64 -7.70
C ALA A 322 7.25 15.02 -7.05
N GLY A 323 6.18 15.65 -6.55
CA GLY A 323 6.19 17.06 -6.17
C GLY A 323 6.26 17.96 -7.41
N ASP A 324 6.42 19.26 -7.19
CA ASP A 324 6.62 20.24 -8.26
C ASP A 324 8.09 20.18 -8.75
N LEU A 325 8.37 19.44 -9.83
CA LEU A 325 9.72 19.21 -10.35
C LEU A 325 10.24 20.38 -11.17
N ASN A 326 9.35 21.13 -11.81
CA ASN A 326 9.70 22.24 -12.70
C ASN A 326 9.53 23.62 -12.04
N HIS A 327 9.07 23.66 -10.79
CA HIS A 327 8.80 24.86 -10.00
C HIS A 327 7.75 25.79 -10.61
N ASP A 328 6.72 25.23 -11.25
CA ASP A 328 5.62 26.00 -11.84
C ASP A 328 4.41 26.19 -10.91
N GLY A 329 4.44 25.56 -9.74
CA GLY A 329 3.43 25.63 -8.70
C GLY A 329 2.48 24.44 -8.66
N PHE A 330 2.53 23.51 -9.62
CA PHE A 330 1.67 22.33 -9.69
C PHE A 330 2.44 21.05 -9.34
N GLU A 331 1.81 20.08 -8.66
CA GLU A 331 2.48 18.80 -8.39
C GLU A 331 2.55 17.92 -9.64
N ASP A 332 3.69 17.27 -9.85
CA ASP A 332 3.94 16.40 -10.99
C ASP A 332 3.77 14.91 -10.65
N LEU A 333 3.43 14.13 -11.67
CA LEU A 333 3.21 12.69 -11.57
C LEU A 333 4.34 11.92 -12.27
N ALA A 334 4.92 10.95 -11.57
CA ALA A 334 5.79 9.93 -12.17
C ALA A 334 5.05 8.60 -12.34
N VAL A 335 5.12 8.01 -13.53
CA VAL A 335 4.47 6.73 -13.87
C VAL A 335 5.48 5.71 -14.37
N GLY A 336 5.56 4.57 -13.70
CA GLY A 336 6.45 3.46 -14.07
C GLY A 336 5.86 2.54 -15.15
N ALA A 337 6.71 2.12 -16.07
CA ALA A 337 6.42 1.13 -17.11
C ALA A 337 7.61 0.15 -17.22
N PRO A 338 7.73 -0.81 -16.29
CA PRO A 338 8.94 -1.62 -16.14
C PRO A 338 9.23 -2.56 -17.30
N PHE A 339 8.23 -2.85 -18.15
CA PHE A 339 8.40 -3.72 -19.31
C PHE A 339 8.40 -2.97 -20.64
N ASP A 340 8.46 -1.63 -20.63
CA ASP A 340 8.76 -0.87 -21.85
C ASP A 340 10.27 -0.90 -22.13
N GLY A 341 10.72 -1.79 -23.01
CA GLY A 341 12.13 -1.97 -23.33
C GLY A 341 12.92 -2.50 -22.12
N ALA A 342 13.83 -1.69 -21.59
CA ALA A 342 14.58 -1.99 -20.36
C ALA A 342 13.88 -1.48 -19.08
N GLY A 343 12.69 -0.90 -19.21
CA GLY A 343 11.96 -0.18 -18.18
C GLY A 343 12.08 1.33 -18.38
N LYS A 344 10.95 2.04 -18.23
CA LYS A 344 10.86 3.50 -18.37
C LYS A 344 10.08 4.13 -17.22
N VAL A 345 10.32 5.42 -16.99
CA VAL A 345 9.54 6.25 -16.08
C VAL A 345 9.09 7.49 -16.84
N TYR A 346 7.78 7.70 -16.90
CA TYR A 346 7.16 8.83 -17.58
C TYR A 346 6.88 9.92 -16.56
N ILE A 347 7.29 11.15 -16.85
CA ILE A 347 6.99 12.33 -16.03
C ILE A 347 5.90 13.14 -16.73
N TYR A 348 4.83 13.43 -16.01
CA TYR A 348 3.70 14.23 -16.46
C TYR A 348 3.58 15.45 -15.56
N HIS A 349 3.54 16.64 -16.16
CA HIS A 349 3.41 17.86 -15.40
C HIS A 349 1.96 18.12 -14.97
N GLY A 350 1.81 18.62 -13.75
CA GLY A 350 0.57 19.21 -13.27
C GLY A 350 0.20 20.48 -14.04
N SER A 351 -1.03 20.95 -13.87
CA SER A 351 -1.52 22.20 -14.49
C SER A 351 -2.81 22.65 -13.83
N SER A 352 -3.22 23.90 -14.06
CA SER A 352 -4.51 24.42 -13.57
C SER A 352 -5.76 23.65 -14.05
N LEU A 353 -5.62 22.73 -15.01
CA LEU A 353 -6.69 21.87 -15.51
C LEU A 353 -6.56 20.41 -15.01
N GLY A 354 -5.63 20.13 -14.09
CA GLY A 354 -5.26 18.78 -13.67
C GLY A 354 -3.89 18.42 -14.20
N ILE A 355 -3.81 17.71 -15.31
CA ILE A 355 -2.52 17.15 -15.79
C ILE A 355 -2.36 17.33 -17.30
N VAL A 356 -1.12 17.56 -17.73
CA VAL A 356 -0.76 17.57 -19.15
C VAL A 356 -0.62 16.13 -19.63
N ALA A 357 -1.52 15.66 -20.49
CA ALA A 357 -1.58 14.26 -20.93
C ALA A 357 -0.37 13.78 -21.77
N THR A 358 0.50 14.69 -22.22
CA THR A 358 1.74 14.35 -22.91
C THR A 358 2.88 14.33 -21.90
N PRO A 359 3.69 13.25 -21.83
CA PRO A 359 4.80 13.20 -20.89
C PRO A 359 5.83 14.27 -21.24
N ALA A 360 6.29 15.01 -20.24
CA ALA A 360 7.36 15.99 -20.37
C ALA A 360 8.74 15.31 -20.49
N GLN A 361 8.89 14.13 -19.89
CA GLN A 361 10.10 13.33 -19.93
C GLN A 361 9.77 11.83 -19.86
N VAL A 362 10.62 11.01 -20.49
CA VAL A 362 10.58 9.52 -20.46
C VAL A 362 11.99 8.97 -20.25
#